data_AF-A0A7C4N1K8-F1
#
_entry.id   AF-A0A7C4N1K8-F1
#
_cell.length_a   1.000
_cell.length_b   1.000
_cell.length_c   1.000
_cell.angle_alpha   90.00
_cell.angle_beta   90.00
_cell.angle_gamma   90.00
#
_symmetry.space_group_name_H-M   'P 1'
#
loop_
_entity.id
_entity.type
_entity.pdbx_description
1 polymer ?
#
loop_
_entity_poly.entity_id
_entity_poly.type
_entity_poly.pdbx_seq_one_letter_code
_entity_poly.pdbx_strand_id
1 'polypeptide(L)'
;MGLRIQNNIAAMNAHRHLTVSDARLSKSLEKLSSGYRVNNAADDAAGLAISQRFRAQIASLKVAQRNVSEANAMLQVAEGGMDKIGEILTRMKELATQAASGNVGTDIGKLSDEYNALVLEIDRIAQSTKYAGSQLLTGNFSAGNTSSSWDAVSDIYDISFANAATGAHTVTYVTTTNVLSITKNGVTETKTLADGAGTVNFGTLGISFTQTSAADADTLGAALAAADPTVNAGSTAAYQVGYSEAAYDRISISLTNVQSSALGVAANDIATSASAQGKLDDIEAAVSTLATARGAVGAYQNRLGYAAANVAITVENFQAAESVIRDRSGNGADLAPGRGGMITGTDGVFGNGVRFDGTAVLQARGNPLAGATQFTVSLWFKCVDPSLNTKLIGAARWEGGVDASGWVLGLHYPEAWADGAAGTVRRERTGRRAPQEALRRSGIPCPRRAEPAT
;
A
#
# COMPACT_ATOMS: atom_id res chain seq x y z
N MET A 1 -10.46 50.68 47.92
CA MET A 1 -10.57 51.20 46.54
C MET A 1 -11.51 52.40 46.55
N GLY A 2 -11.05 53.58 46.13
CA GLY A 2 -11.89 54.79 46.11
C GLY A 2 -12.84 54.80 44.90
N LEU A 3 -14.09 55.19 45.13
CA LEU A 3 -15.13 55.32 44.10
C LEU A 3 -14.80 56.48 43.16
N ARG A 4 -14.57 56.19 41.87
CA ARG A 4 -14.43 57.19 40.81
C ARG A 4 -15.74 57.26 40.03
N ILE A 5 -16.34 58.45 39.90
CA ILE A 5 -17.71 58.64 39.37
C ILE A 5 -17.75 58.59 37.83
N GLN A 6 -16.70 59.05 37.15
CA GLN A 6 -16.67 59.18 35.69
C GLN A 6 -16.43 57.84 34.96
N ASN A 7 -15.70 56.91 35.57
CA ASN A 7 -15.29 55.65 34.94
C ASN A 7 -15.70 54.46 35.80
N ASN A 8 -16.60 53.62 35.27
CA ASN A 8 -17.02 52.36 35.91
C ASN A 8 -16.15 51.19 35.41
N ILE A 9 -15.02 50.97 36.08
CA ILE A 9 -14.07 49.90 35.75
C ILE A 9 -14.71 48.51 35.91
N ALA A 10 -15.63 48.33 36.86
CA ALA A 10 -16.32 47.06 37.06
C ALA A 10 -17.23 46.72 35.87
N ALA A 11 -17.97 47.70 35.34
CA ALA A 11 -18.78 47.53 34.14
C ALA A 11 -17.92 47.27 32.88
N MET A 12 -16.81 47.98 32.71
CA MET A 12 -15.88 47.74 31.58
C MET A 12 -15.22 46.36 31.66
N ASN A 13 -14.94 45.85 32.86
CA ASN A 13 -14.45 44.48 33.06
C ASN A 13 -15.52 43.44 32.73
N ALA A 14 -16.75 43.65 33.20
CA ALA A 14 -17.88 42.78 32.90
C ALA A 14 -18.16 42.72 31.39
N HIS A 15 -18.13 43.86 30.69
CA HIS A 15 -18.32 43.92 29.24
C HIS A 15 -17.22 43.17 28.49
N ARG A 16 -15.93 43.33 28.85
CA ARG A 16 -14.83 42.55 28.25
C ARG A 16 -15.01 41.04 28.42
N HIS A 17 -15.46 40.58 29.59
CA HIS A 17 -15.74 39.17 29.82
C HIS A 17 -16.92 38.66 28.99
N LEU A 18 -17.96 39.48 28.82
CA LEU A 18 -19.11 39.17 27.98
C LEU A 18 -18.71 39.04 26.50
N THR A 19 -17.97 40.00 25.94
CA THR A 19 -17.47 39.93 24.55
C THR A 19 -16.62 38.68 24.30
N VAL A 20 -15.74 38.32 25.24
CA VAL A 20 -14.93 37.10 25.15
C VAL A 20 -15.81 35.83 25.21
N SER A 21 -16.86 35.84 26.02
CA SER A 21 -17.82 34.73 26.11
C SER A 21 -18.63 34.56 24.82
N ASP A 22 -19.15 35.65 24.27
CA ASP A 22 -19.93 35.63 23.02
C ASP A 22 -19.09 35.17 21.82
N ALA A 23 -17.82 35.61 21.74
CA ALA A 23 -16.88 35.14 20.72
C ALA A 23 -16.59 33.63 20.83
N ARG A 24 -16.47 33.10 22.07
CA ARG A 24 -16.28 31.66 22.31
C ARG A 24 -17.52 30.83 21.98
N LEU A 25 -18.71 31.34 22.28
CA LEU A 25 -19.97 30.70 21.92
C LEU A 25 -20.11 30.61 20.40
N SER A 26 -19.90 31.73 19.70
CA SER A 26 -19.97 31.79 18.22
C SER A 26 -19.02 30.79 17.57
N LYS A 27 -17.77 30.71 18.06
CA LYS A 27 -16.78 29.72 17.60
C LYS A 27 -17.17 28.27 17.91
N SER A 28 -17.82 28.03 19.05
CA SER A 28 -18.28 26.69 19.43
C SER A 28 -19.45 26.23 18.57
N LEU A 29 -20.36 27.16 18.21
CA LEU A 29 -21.46 26.93 17.27
C LEU A 29 -20.94 26.66 15.86
N GLU A 30 -19.95 27.43 15.39
CA GLU A 30 -19.31 27.19 14.09
C GLU A 30 -18.73 25.78 14.00
N LYS A 31 -17.94 25.37 14.99
CA LYS A 31 -17.33 24.03 15.07
C LYS A 31 -18.35 22.91 15.29
N LEU A 32 -19.52 23.20 15.84
CA LEU A 32 -20.59 22.21 16.03
C LEU A 32 -21.41 22.06 14.75
N SER A 33 -21.68 23.16 14.05
CA SER A 33 -22.38 23.16 12.77
C SER A 33 -21.56 22.52 11.65
N SER A 34 -20.23 22.67 11.67
CA SER A 34 -19.35 22.07 10.67
C SER A 34 -18.95 20.62 10.97
N GLY A 35 -19.13 20.17 12.22
CA GLY A 35 -18.62 18.88 12.70
C GLY A 35 -17.08 18.80 12.78
N TYR A 36 -16.36 19.89 12.48
CA TYR A 36 -14.91 19.93 12.48
C TYR A 36 -14.35 20.74 13.66
N ARG A 37 -13.28 20.24 14.28
CA ARG A 37 -12.50 20.97 15.29
C ARG A 37 -11.65 22.08 14.66
N VAL A 38 -11.17 21.88 13.44
CA VAL A 38 -10.35 22.83 12.68
C VAL A 38 -11.11 23.23 11.41
N ASN A 39 -11.77 24.39 11.45
CA ASN A 39 -12.55 24.90 10.31
C ASN A 39 -11.73 25.91 9.47
N ASN A 40 -11.01 26.80 10.15
CA ASN A 40 -10.19 27.84 9.52
C ASN A 40 -8.70 27.70 9.92
N ALA A 41 -7.80 28.28 9.12
CA ALA A 41 -6.36 28.30 9.42
C ALA A 41 -6.01 29.01 10.73
N ALA A 42 -6.88 29.91 11.21
CA ALA A 42 -6.74 30.60 12.49
C ALA A 42 -7.01 29.68 13.70
N ASP A 43 -7.61 28.50 13.51
CA ASP A 43 -7.84 27.53 14.58
C ASP A 43 -6.62 26.65 14.84
N ASP A 44 -6.01 26.15 13.77
CA ASP A 44 -4.78 25.36 13.78
C ASP A 44 -4.22 25.29 12.34
N ALA A 45 -3.21 26.11 12.04
CA ALA A 45 -2.61 26.15 10.72
C ALA A 45 -1.87 24.85 10.36
N ALA A 46 -1.22 24.20 11.33
CA ALA A 46 -0.46 22.98 11.12
C ALA A 46 -1.39 21.77 10.91
N GLY A 47 -2.41 21.63 11.77
CA GLY A 47 -3.44 20.59 11.64
C GLY A 47 -4.22 20.71 10.33
N LEU A 48 -4.55 21.94 9.91
CA LEU A 48 -5.19 22.17 8.61
C LEU A 48 -4.30 21.72 7.44
N ALA A 49 -3.03 22.11 7.43
CA ALA A 49 -2.10 21.73 6.35
C ALA A 49 -1.90 20.20 6.25
N ILE A 50 -1.77 19.52 7.38
CA ILE A 50 -1.65 18.04 7.41
C ILE A 50 -2.94 17.39 6.91
N SER A 51 -4.11 17.86 7.35
CA SER A 51 -5.40 17.34 6.90
C SER A 51 -5.61 17.50 5.39
N GLN A 52 -5.14 18.62 4.81
CA GLN A 52 -5.20 18.85 3.35
C GLN A 52 -4.34 17.84 2.59
N ARG A 53 -3.15 17.52 3.11
CA ARG A 53 -2.28 16.48 2.54
C ARG A 53 -2.94 15.10 2.61
N PHE A 54 -3.53 14.72 3.75
CA PHE A 54 -4.26 13.45 3.86
C PHE A 54 -5.45 13.39 2.90
N ARG A 55 -6.24 14.46 2.77
CA ARG A 55 -7.35 14.51 1.80
C ARG A 55 -6.87 14.32 0.36
N ALA A 56 -5.78 14.98 -0.03
CA ALA A 56 -5.18 14.80 -1.35
C ALA A 56 -4.74 13.35 -1.57
N GLN A 57 -4.05 12.76 -0.58
CA GLN A 57 -3.59 11.37 -0.63
C GLN A 57 -4.74 10.36 -0.69
N ILE A 58 -5.79 10.54 0.10
CA ILE A 58 -7.00 9.71 0.08
C ILE A 58 -7.68 9.80 -1.29
N ALA A 59 -7.80 11.00 -1.86
CA ALA A 59 -8.39 11.19 -3.18
C ALA A 59 -7.58 10.47 -4.27
N SER A 60 -6.24 10.58 -4.24
CA SER A 60 -5.38 9.86 -5.18
C SER A 60 -5.43 8.35 -4.99
N LEU A 61 -5.44 7.84 -3.75
CA LEU A 61 -5.52 6.41 -3.46
C LEU A 61 -6.86 5.80 -3.91
N LYS A 62 -7.97 6.55 -3.81
CA LYS A 62 -9.26 6.12 -4.37
C LYS A 62 -9.25 6.03 -5.89
N VAL A 63 -8.52 6.92 -6.58
CA VAL A 63 -8.30 6.81 -8.03
C VAL A 63 -7.41 5.61 -8.33
N ALA A 64 -6.33 5.40 -7.58
CA ALA A 64 -5.46 4.24 -7.72
C ALA A 64 -6.22 2.92 -7.56
N GLN A 65 -7.15 2.82 -6.60
CA GLN A 65 -8.02 1.65 -6.45
C GLN A 65 -8.88 1.40 -7.70
N ARG A 66 -9.43 2.46 -8.31
CA ARG A 66 -10.17 2.35 -9.58
C ARG A 66 -9.26 1.91 -10.73
N ASN A 67 -8.05 2.47 -10.84
CA ASN A 67 -7.07 2.05 -11.84
C ASN A 67 -6.72 0.56 -11.69
N VAL A 68 -6.60 0.05 -10.47
CA VAL A 68 -6.38 -1.38 -10.20
C VAL A 68 -7.57 -2.22 -10.66
N SER A 69 -8.81 -1.77 -10.43
CA SER A 69 -10.01 -2.44 -10.92
C SER A 69 -10.09 -2.46 -12.45
N GLU A 70 -9.75 -1.36 -13.10
CA GLU A 70 -9.69 -1.26 -14.57
C GLU A 70 -8.60 -2.18 -15.15
N ALA A 71 -7.42 -2.21 -14.53
CA ALA A 71 -6.35 -3.13 -14.92
C ALA A 71 -6.77 -4.60 -14.79
N ASN A 72 -7.47 -4.95 -13.71
CA ASN A 72 -7.97 -6.32 -13.53
C ASN A 72 -9.02 -6.68 -14.60
N ALA A 73 -9.95 -5.77 -14.91
CA ALA A 73 -10.93 -5.98 -15.98
C ALA A 73 -10.26 -6.19 -17.35
N MET A 74 -9.22 -5.42 -17.65
CA MET A 74 -8.43 -5.58 -18.87
C MET A 74 -7.71 -6.94 -18.93
N LEU A 75 -7.11 -7.39 -17.82
CA LEU A 75 -6.49 -8.72 -17.72
C LEU A 75 -7.50 -9.86 -17.89
N GLN A 76 -8.72 -9.72 -17.35
CA GLN A 76 -9.78 -10.72 -17.52
C GLN A 76 -10.23 -10.84 -18.99
N VAL A 77 -10.30 -9.73 -19.71
CA VAL A 77 -10.59 -9.75 -21.16
C VAL A 77 -9.47 -10.45 -21.93
N ALA A 78 -8.21 -10.19 -21.58
CA ALA A 78 -7.07 -10.88 -22.19
C ALA A 78 -7.08 -12.39 -21.90
N GLU A 79 -7.33 -12.78 -20.65
CA GLU A 79 -7.42 -14.18 -20.23
C GLU A 79 -8.53 -14.93 -20.97
N GLY A 80 -9.72 -14.34 -21.10
CA GLY A 80 -10.83 -14.95 -21.84
C GLY A 80 -10.51 -15.19 -23.33
N GLY A 81 -9.74 -14.29 -23.95
CA GLY A 81 -9.24 -14.49 -25.32
C GLY A 81 -8.21 -15.63 -25.39
N MET A 82 -7.26 -15.67 -24.44
CA MET A 82 -6.25 -16.73 -24.34
C MET A 82 -6.88 -18.11 -24.09
N ASP A 83 -7.96 -18.19 -23.31
CA ASP A 83 -8.68 -19.44 -23.06
C ASP A 83 -9.24 -20.04 -24.34
N LYS A 84 -9.84 -19.21 -25.20
CA LYS A 84 -10.37 -19.65 -26.50
C LYS A 84 -9.27 -20.08 -27.47
N ILE A 85 -8.14 -19.38 -27.47
CA ILE A 85 -6.96 -19.81 -28.24
C ILE A 85 -6.46 -21.18 -27.75
N GLY A 86 -6.47 -21.44 -26.44
CA GLY A 86 -6.08 -22.74 -25.88
C GLY A 86 -6.99 -23.90 -26.29
N GLU A 87 -8.31 -23.67 -26.33
CA GLU A 87 -9.28 -24.64 -26.86
C GLU A 87 -9.00 -24.94 -28.34
N ILE A 88 -8.69 -23.92 -29.13
CA ILE A 88 -8.35 -24.07 -30.56
C ILE A 88 -7.05 -24.84 -30.73
N LEU A 89 -5.98 -24.52 -29.98
CA LEU A 89 -4.71 -25.25 -30.06
C LEU A 89 -4.87 -26.73 -29.72
N THR A 90 -5.73 -27.05 -28.74
CA THR A 90 -6.05 -28.44 -28.40
C THR A 90 -6.73 -29.16 -29.59
N ARG A 91 -7.71 -28.49 -30.23
CA ARG A 91 -8.35 -29.01 -31.45
C ARG A 91 -7.36 -29.16 -32.61
N MET A 92 -6.45 -28.20 -32.78
CA MET A 92 -5.39 -28.27 -33.80
C MET A 92 -4.45 -29.45 -33.56
N LYS A 93 -4.13 -29.75 -32.30
CA LYS A 93 -3.36 -30.94 -31.92
C LYS A 93 -4.10 -32.24 -32.26
N GLU A 94 -5.42 -32.29 -32.05
CA GLU A 94 -6.24 -33.44 -32.46
C GLU A 94 -6.18 -33.66 -33.98
N LEU A 95 -6.36 -32.60 -34.76
CA LEU A 95 -6.30 -32.65 -36.23
C LEU A 95 -4.90 -33.04 -36.73
N ALA A 96 -3.85 -32.48 -36.13
CA ALA A 96 -2.47 -32.84 -36.45
C ALA A 96 -2.17 -34.31 -36.11
N THR A 97 -2.66 -34.81 -34.99
CA THR A 97 -2.51 -36.22 -34.59
C THR A 97 -3.26 -37.16 -35.54
N GLN A 98 -4.44 -36.74 -36.01
CA GLN A 98 -5.19 -37.49 -37.03
C GLN A 98 -4.43 -37.48 -38.37
N ALA A 99 -4.00 -36.31 -38.85
CA ALA A 99 -3.26 -36.16 -40.10
C ALA A 99 -1.90 -36.91 -40.10
N ALA A 100 -1.26 -37.05 -38.94
CA ALA A 100 -0.03 -37.82 -38.76
C ALA A 100 -0.23 -39.35 -38.86
N SER A 101 -1.47 -39.84 -38.75
CA SER A 101 -1.80 -41.26 -38.81
C SER A 101 -1.85 -41.78 -40.25
N GLY A 102 -1.25 -42.95 -40.49
CA GLY A 102 -1.20 -43.59 -41.81
C GLY A 102 -2.56 -44.03 -42.37
N ASN A 103 -3.64 -43.97 -41.58
CA ASN A 103 -4.98 -44.40 -42.00
C ASN A 103 -5.81 -43.29 -42.69
N VAL A 104 -5.32 -42.05 -42.75
CA VAL A 104 -6.09 -40.91 -43.31
C VAL A 104 -6.12 -40.89 -44.84
N GLY A 105 -5.22 -41.60 -45.53
CA GLY A 105 -5.27 -41.75 -46.99
C GLY A 105 -5.26 -40.40 -47.73
N THR A 106 -6.23 -40.18 -48.63
CA THR A 106 -6.36 -38.93 -49.43
C THR A 106 -7.11 -37.81 -48.73
N ASP A 107 -7.68 -38.05 -47.53
CA ASP A 107 -8.52 -37.08 -46.83
C ASP A 107 -7.73 -36.04 -46.00
N ILE A 108 -6.38 -36.11 -46.00
CA ILE A 108 -5.49 -35.16 -45.29
C ILE A 108 -5.79 -33.71 -45.69
N GLY A 109 -6.17 -33.47 -46.95
CA GLY A 109 -6.55 -32.13 -47.42
C GLY A 109 -7.71 -31.52 -46.63
N LYS A 110 -8.73 -32.31 -46.26
CA LYS A 110 -9.88 -31.82 -45.48
C LYS A 110 -9.50 -31.45 -44.05
N LEU A 111 -8.60 -32.23 -43.43
CA LEU A 111 -8.03 -31.90 -42.13
C LEU A 111 -7.19 -30.62 -42.21
N SER A 112 -6.39 -30.48 -43.27
CA SER A 112 -5.58 -29.28 -43.52
C SER A 112 -6.45 -28.04 -43.72
N ASP A 113 -7.60 -28.15 -44.39
CA ASP A 113 -8.55 -27.04 -44.55
C ASP A 113 -9.16 -26.62 -43.19
N GLU A 114 -9.57 -27.58 -42.36
CA GLU A 114 -10.06 -27.30 -40.99
C GLU A 114 -8.97 -26.65 -40.14
N TYR A 115 -7.74 -27.16 -40.20
CA TYR A 115 -6.59 -26.60 -39.49
C TYR A 115 -6.28 -25.16 -39.92
N ASN A 116 -6.28 -24.89 -41.23
CA ASN A 116 -6.06 -23.56 -41.77
C ASN A 116 -7.14 -22.57 -41.31
N ALA A 117 -8.39 -23.00 -41.20
CA ALA A 117 -9.47 -22.18 -40.64
C ALA A 117 -9.23 -21.88 -39.14
N LEU A 118 -8.70 -22.84 -38.37
CA LEU A 118 -8.36 -22.63 -36.95
C LEU A 118 -7.18 -21.67 -36.77
N VAL A 119 -6.17 -21.70 -37.65
CA VAL A 119 -5.07 -20.71 -37.66
C VAL A 119 -5.62 -19.29 -37.82
N LEU A 120 -6.50 -19.08 -38.81
CA LEU A 120 -7.15 -17.79 -39.04
C LEU A 120 -8.03 -17.37 -37.85
N GLU A 121 -8.67 -18.32 -37.19
CA GLU A 121 -9.50 -18.04 -36.02
C GLU A 121 -8.66 -17.61 -34.80
N ILE A 122 -7.47 -18.18 -34.59
CA ILE A 122 -6.50 -17.70 -33.58
C ILE A 122 -6.16 -16.24 -33.85
N ASP A 123 -5.80 -15.90 -35.08
CA ASP A 123 -5.45 -14.52 -35.44
C ASP A 123 -6.63 -13.56 -35.31
N ARG A 124 -7.84 -14.00 -35.66
CA ARG A 124 -9.07 -13.24 -35.47
C ARG A 124 -9.34 -12.96 -34.00
N ILE A 125 -9.20 -13.96 -33.11
CA ILE A 125 -9.38 -13.80 -31.66
C ILE A 125 -8.32 -12.86 -31.09
N ALA A 126 -7.05 -13.05 -31.45
CA ALA A 126 -5.96 -12.20 -31.00
C ALA A 126 -6.17 -10.72 -31.40
N GLN A 127 -6.62 -10.47 -32.63
CA GLN A 127 -6.87 -9.11 -33.14
C GLN A 127 -8.18 -8.49 -32.63
N SER A 128 -9.21 -9.30 -32.36
CA SER A 128 -10.51 -8.82 -31.86
C SER A 128 -10.57 -8.65 -30.34
N THR A 129 -9.64 -9.25 -29.60
CA THR A 129 -9.51 -9.07 -28.14
C THR A 129 -8.92 -7.68 -27.86
N LYS A 130 -9.82 -6.74 -27.55
CA LYS A 130 -9.50 -5.33 -27.29
C LYS A 130 -10.10 -4.86 -25.98
N TYR A 131 -9.40 -3.95 -25.31
CA TYR A 131 -9.93 -3.20 -24.18
C TYR A 131 -9.72 -1.71 -24.43
N ALA A 132 -10.80 -0.92 -24.31
CA ALA A 132 -10.80 0.52 -24.59
C ALA A 132 -10.17 0.90 -25.96
N GLY A 133 -10.29 0.04 -26.97
CA GLY A 133 -9.75 0.25 -28.33
C GLY A 133 -8.33 -0.28 -28.57
N SER A 134 -7.58 -0.60 -27.51
CA SER A 134 -6.23 -1.17 -27.61
C SER A 134 -6.28 -2.70 -27.75
N GLN A 135 -5.50 -3.25 -28.68
CA GLN A 135 -5.32 -4.70 -28.81
C GLN A 135 -4.44 -5.23 -27.68
N LEU A 136 -4.83 -6.37 -27.11
CA LEU A 136 -4.17 -6.94 -25.93
C LEU A 136 -3.24 -8.11 -26.26
N LEU A 137 -3.54 -8.86 -27.31
CA LEU A 137 -2.96 -10.19 -27.59
C LEU A 137 -2.02 -10.22 -28.80
N THR A 138 -1.83 -9.10 -29.49
CA THR A 138 -1.03 -8.97 -30.71
C THR A 138 0.43 -8.57 -30.47
N GLY A 139 0.89 -8.58 -29.21
CA GLY A 139 2.22 -8.09 -28.83
C GLY A 139 2.33 -6.57 -28.69
N ASN A 140 1.37 -5.79 -29.21
CA ASN A 140 1.30 -4.34 -29.04
C ASN A 140 1.14 -3.88 -27.57
N PHE A 141 0.69 -4.78 -26.69
CA PHE A 141 0.52 -4.56 -25.26
C PHE A 141 1.66 -5.15 -24.42
N SER A 142 2.71 -5.66 -25.07
CA SER A 142 3.94 -6.08 -24.41
C SER A 142 4.80 -4.86 -24.05
N ALA A 143 5.74 -5.02 -23.13
CA ALA A 143 6.91 -4.16 -22.98
C ALA A 143 7.85 -4.20 -24.23
N GLY A 144 7.32 -4.65 -25.37
CA GLY A 144 8.01 -5.04 -26.58
C GLY A 144 7.97 -3.96 -27.64
N ASN A 145 9.08 -3.87 -28.34
CA ASN A 145 9.62 -2.61 -28.78
C ASN A 145 9.13 -2.26 -30.17
N THR A 146 8.49 -1.10 -30.30
CA THR A 146 7.63 -0.79 -31.46
C THR A 146 8.38 -0.17 -32.64
N SER A 147 9.71 -0.06 -32.56
CA SER A 147 10.48 0.46 -33.68
C SER A 147 11.92 0.01 -33.59
N SER A 148 12.45 -0.38 -34.75
CA SER A 148 13.86 -0.65 -34.96
C SER A 148 14.31 -0.03 -36.28
N SER A 149 15.62 0.17 -36.44
CA SER A 149 16.17 0.58 -37.74
C SER A 149 15.93 -0.47 -38.84
N TRP A 150 15.57 -1.71 -38.46
CA TRP A 150 15.31 -2.79 -39.41
C TRP A 150 13.95 -2.67 -40.11
N ASP A 151 13.01 -1.89 -39.54
CA ASP A 151 11.70 -1.64 -40.15
C ASP A 151 11.81 -0.93 -41.53
N ALA A 152 12.97 -0.31 -41.81
CA ALA A 152 13.25 0.40 -43.06
C ALA A 152 13.92 -0.47 -44.14
N VAL A 153 14.23 -1.74 -43.85
CA VAL A 153 14.88 -2.65 -44.82
C VAL A 153 13.82 -3.20 -45.78
N SER A 154 14.00 -2.96 -47.08
CA SER A 154 13.01 -3.19 -48.14
C SER A 154 12.53 -4.63 -48.30
N ASP A 155 13.35 -5.60 -47.89
CA ASP A 155 13.11 -7.02 -48.16
C ASP A 155 12.66 -7.82 -46.93
N ILE A 156 12.41 -7.11 -45.83
CA ILE A 156 11.82 -7.68 -44.63
C ILE A 156 10.31 -7.45 -44.66
N TYR A 157 9.55 -8.53 -44.62
CA TYR A 157 8.09 -8.50 -44.58
C TYR A 157 7.55 -8.22 -43.19
N ASP A 158 8.17 -8.80 -42.16
CA ASP A 158 7.75 -8.63 -40.76
C ASP A 158 8.96 -8.74 -39.83
N ILE A 159 8.91 -8.03 -38.70
CA ILE A 159 9.94 -8.04 -37.66
C ILE A 159 9.26 -8.10 -36.30
N SER A 160 9.62 -9.11 -35.52
CA SER A 160 9.13 -9.28 -34.16
C SER A 160 10.26 -9.06 -33.16
N PHE A 161 10.02 -8.12 -32.25
CA PHE A 161 10.81 -7.89 -31.03
C PHE A 161 10.05 -8.35 -29.78
N ALA A 162 9.04 -9.23 -29.94
CA ALA A 162 8.05 -9.51 -28.91
C ALA A 162 8.66 -10.00 -27.58
N ASN A 163 9.82 -10.67 -27.64
CA ASN A 163 10.55 -11.19 -26.47
C ASN A 163 11.96 -10.59 -26.32
N ALA A 164 12.27 -9.53 -27.07
CA ALA A 164 13.63 -9.02 -27.15
C ALA A 164 13.96 -8.07 -26.00
N ALA A 165 15.15 -8.24 -25.40
CA ALA A 165 15.62 -7.38 -24.32
C ALA A 165 15.78 -5.93 -24.79
N THR A 166 15.36 -4.95 -23.98
CA THR A 166 15.45 -3.52 -24.31
C THR A 166 16.89 -3.03 -24.46
N GLY A 167 17.08 -2.04 -25.35
CA GLY A 167 18.36 -1.36 -25.61
C GLY A 167 18.98 -1.76 -26.95
N ALA A 168 20.18 -1.24 -27.22
CA ALA A 168 20.90 -1.54 -28.46
C ALA A 168 21.34 -3.00 -28.51
N HIS A 169 21.09 -3.66 -29.64
CA HIS A 169 21.66 -4.96 -30.01
C HIS A 169 22.70 -4.74 -31.08
N THR A 170 23.86 -5.38 -30.97
CA THR A 170 24.92 -5.26 -31.99
C THR A 170 24.76 -6.37 -33.01
N VAL A 171 24.77 -6.03 -34.29
CA VAL A 171 24.54 -6.97 -35.38
C VAL A 171 25.79 -7.06 -36.22
N THR A 172 26.24 -8.28 -36.48
CA THR A 172 27.33 -8.54 -37.42
C THR A 172 26.87 -9.52 -38.48
N TYR A 173 27.30 -9.27 -39.71
CA TYR A 173 27.02 -10.13 -40.85
C TYR A 173 28.32 -10.51 -41.54
N VAL A 174 28.46 -11.79 -41.89
CA VAL A 174 29.63 -12.34 -42.58
C VAL A 174 29.20 -12.79 -43.98
N THR A 175 29.63 -12.03 -44.99
CA THR A 175 29.26 -12.18 -46.40
C THR A 175 29.76 -13.49 -47.04
N THR A 176 30.83 -14.08 -46.51
CA THR A 176 31.41 -15.33 -47.05
C THR A 176 30.66 -16.59 -46.63
N THR A 177 29.90 -16.53 -45.54
CA THR A 177 29.17 -17.67 -44.96
C THR A 177 27.67 -17.44 -44.83
N ASN A 178 27.18 -16.26 -45.22
CA ASN A 178 25.81 -15.79 -45.03
C ASN A 178 25.34 -15.87 -43.57
N VAL A 179 26.24 -15.69 -42.60
CA VAL A 179 25.90 -15.78 -41.17
C VAL A 179 25.61 -14.41 -40.61
N LEU A 180 24.40 -14.25 -40.07
CA LEU A 180 23.97 -13.11 -39.28
C LEU A 180 24.11 -13.45 -37.79
N SER A 181 24.75 -12.57 -37.03
CA SER A 181 24.94 -12.71 -35.58
C SER A 181 24.37 -11.49 -34.86
N ILE A 182 23.53 -11.72 -33.86
CA ILE A 182 23.02 -10.67 -32.98
C ILE A 182 23.66 -10.88 -31.60
N THR A 183 24.16 -9.80 -31.01
CA THR A 183 24.75 -9.82 -29.66
C THR A 183 24.11 -8.80 -28.74
N LYS A 184 23.78 -9.23 -27.52
CA LYS A 184 23.31 -8.37 -26.43
C LYS A 184 23.88 -8.81 -25.09
N ASN A 185 24.45 -7.87 -24.33
CA ASN A 185 24.96 -8.12 -22.97
C ASN A 185 25.89 -9.35 -22.86
N GLY A 186 26.69 -9.62 -23.90
CA GLY A 186 27.61 -10.77 -23.96
C GLY A 186 26.98 -12.10 -24.43
N VAL A 187 25.68 -12.14 -24.72
CA VAL A 187 25.00 -13.29 -25.35
C VAL A 187 24.95 -13.05 -26.85
N THR A 188 25.55 -13.96 -27.63
CA THR A 188 25.53 -13.93 -29.10
C THR A 188 24.73 -15.12 -29.62
N GLU A 189 23.73 -14.86 -30.46
CA GLU A 189 23.07 -15.90 -31.26
C GLU A 189 23.39 -15.69 -32.74
N THR A 190 23.63 -16.80 -33.44
CA THR A 190 24.01 -16.79 -34.86
C THR A 190 23.04 -17.63 -35.67
N LYS A 191 22.68 -17.12 -36.86
CA LYS A 191 21.85 -17.82 -37.84
C LYS A 191 22.37 -17.59 -39.24
N THR A 192 22.38 -18.65 -40.03
CA THR A 192 22.66 -18.56 -41.47
C THR A 192 21.41 -18.06 -42.17
N LEU A 193 21.55 -16.98 -42.93
CA LEU A 193 20.54 -16.48 -43.85
C LEU A 193 20.52 -17.40 -45.09
N ALA A 194 19.33 -17.83 -45.48
CA ALA A 194 19.13 -18.58 -46.72
C ALA A 194 18.67 -17.62 -47.83
N ASP A 195 18.95 -17.97 -49.08
CA ASP A 195 18.40 -17.24 -50.21
C ASP A 195 16.91 -17.58 -50.38
N GLY A 196 16.07 -16.57 -50.58
CA GLY A 196 14.62 -16.72 -50.77
C GLY A 196 13.78 -16.45 -49.52
N ALA A 197 12.50 -16.85 -49.55
CA ALA A 197 11.56 -16.55 -48.47
C ALA A 197 11.80 -17.46 -47.27
N GLY A 198 11.82 -16.89 -46.06
CA GLY A 198 12.00 -17.65 -44.83
C GLY A 198 11.95 -16.78 -43.59
N THR A 199 11.72 -17.40 -42.45
CA THR A 199 11.78 -16.74 -41.14
C THR A 199 13.08 -17.09 -40.45
N VAL A 200 13.79 -16.06 -39.99
CA VAL A 200 15.02 -16.21 -39.18
C VAL A 200 14.67 -15.89 -37.74
N ASN A 201 14.93 -16.83 -36.84
CA ASN A 201 14.57 -16.74 -35.43
C ASN A 201 15.81 -16.85 -34.53
N PHE A 202 16.01 -15.83 -33.69
CA PHE A 202 16.97 -15.75 -32.60
C PHE A 202 16.21 -15.93 -31.28
N GLY A 203 15.97 -17.19 -30.91
CA GLY A 203 15.05 -17.57 -29.84
C GLY A 203 15.47 -17.11 -28.45
N THR A 204 16.78 -17.08 -28.15
CA THR A 204 17.28 -16.60 -26.84
C THR A 204 17.23 -15.08 -26.75
N LEU A 205 17.44 -14.39 -27.87
CA LEU A 205 17.40 -12.93 -27.92
C LEU A 205 16.00 -12.35 -28.21
N GLY A 206 15.01 -13.19 -28.53
CA GLY A 206 13.63 -12.77 -28.83
C GLY A 206 13.46 -11.97 -30.13
N ILE A 207 14.51 -12.04 -30.96
CA ILE A 207 14.75 -11.58 -32.33
C ILE A 207 14.08 -12.39 -33.45
N SER A 208 13.04 -11.97 -34.16
CA SER A 208 12.72 -12.64 -35.43
C SER A 208 12.35 -11.69 -36.55
N PHE A 209 12.64 -12.10 -37.78
CA PHE A 209 12.17 -11.40 -38.97
C PHE A 209 11.88 -12.40 -40.08
N THR A 210 10.94 -12.03 -40.95
CA THR A 210 10.54 -12.82 -42.11
C THR A 210 10.99 -12.10 -43.37
N GLN A 211 11.81 -12.79 -44.15
CA GLN A 211 12.32 -12.35 -45.44
C GLN A 211 11.30 -12.64 -46.55
N THR A 212 11.14 -11.69 -47.47
CA THR A 212 10.34 -11.90 -48.69
C THR A 212 11.11 -12.71 -49.74
N SER A 213 10.43 -13.35 -50.68
CA SER A 213 11.02 -14.35 -51.60
C SER A 213 12.07 -13.85 -52.60
N ALA A 214 12.53 -12.60 -52.52
CA ALA A 214 13.29 -11.93 -53.57
C ALA A 214 14.68 -11.42 -53.15
N ALA A 215 15.12 -11.61 -51.91
CA ALA A 215 16.41 -11.09 -51.46
C ALA A 215 17.52 -12.16 -51.46
N ASP A 216 18.66 -11.81 -52.05
CA ASP A 216 19.93 -12.52 -51.86
C ASP A 216 20.35 -12.36 -50.40
N ALA A 217 20.76 -13.44 -49.73
CA ALA A 217 21.14 -13.43 -48.31
C ALA A 217 22.22 -12.38 -47.99
N ASP A 218 23.09 -12.08 -48.97
CA ASP A 218 24.15 -11.08 -48.86
C ASP A 218 23.63 -9.65 -48.82
N THR A 219 22.65 -9.32 -49.65
CA THR A 219 22.02 -7.98 -49.68
C THR A 219 21.23 -7.71 -48.40
N LEU A 220 20.48 -8.72 -47.92
CA LEU A 220 19.71 -8.62 -46.69
C LEU A 220 20.65 -8.52 -45.47
N GLY A 221 21.62 -9.44 -45.35
CA GLY A 221 22.55 -9.45 -44.24
C GLY A 221 23.37 -8.17 -44.12
N ALA A 222 23.84 -7.62 -45.25
CA ALA A 222 24.53 -6.33 -45.27
C ALA A 222 23.61 -5.17 -44.85
N ALA A 223 22.34 -5.18 -45.26
CA ALA A 223 21.36 -4.16 -44.87
C ALA A 223 21.00 -4.22 -43.37
N LEU A 224 20.84 -5.42 -42.79
CA LEU A 224 20.59 -5.57 -41.35
C LEU A 224 21.81 -5.20 -40.50
N ALA A 225 23.03 -5.49 -40.98
CA ALA A 225 24.26 -5.14 -40.27
C ALA A 225 24.66 -3.66 -40.42
N ALA A 226 24.08 -2.93 -41.37
CA ALA A 226 24.34 -1.50 -41.56
C ALA A 226 23.80 -0.63 -40.42
N ALA A 227 22.84 -1.14 -39.63
CA ALA A 227 22.30 -0.45 -38.47
C ALA A 227 21.93 -1.42 -37.34
N ASP A 228 22.52 -1.19 -36.16
CA ASP A 228 22.19 -1.89 -34.93
C ASP A 228 20.73 -1.57 -34.50
N PRO A 229 19.84 -2.57 -34.35
CA PRO A 229 18.48 -2.32 -33.93
C PRO A 229 18.46 -1.91 -32.46
N THR A 230 17.93 -0.73 -32.19
CA THR A 230 17.58 -0.29 -30.85
C THR A 230 16.18 -0.75 -30.53
N VAL A 231 16.10 -1.67 -29.59
CA VAL A 231 14.83 -2.27 -29.16
C VAL A 231 14.37 -1.31 -28.06
N ASN A 232 13.52 -0.33 -28.44
CA ASN A 232 12.94 0.70 -27.56
C ASN A 232 11.74 0.20 -26.77
N ALA A 233 11.77 0.26 -25.44
CA ALA A 233 10.69 -0.20 -24.55
C ALA A 233 9.29 0.10 -25.11
N GLY A 234 8.54 -0.96 -25.43
CA GLY A 234 7.13 -0.87 -25.79
C GLY A 234 6.34 -0.09 -24.75
N SER A 235 5.18 0.43 -25.15
CA SER A 235 4.29 1.14 -24.23
C SER A 235 3.76 0.17 -23.17
N THR A 236 4.52 0.01 -22.08
CA THR A 236 4.02 -0.71 -20.90
C THR A 236 2.84 0.06 -20.35
N ALA A 237 1.69 -0.61 -20.21
CA ALA A 237 0.59 -0.06 -19.44
C ALA A 237 0.99 -0.09 -17.96
N ALA A 238 1.68 0.95 -17.53
CA ALA A 238 2.03 1.16 -16.14
C ALA A 238 0.80 1.71 -15.41
N TYR A 239 0.17 0.86 -14.60
CA TYR A 239 -0.96 1.25 -13.79
C TYR A 239 -0.49 1.86 -12.49
N GLN A 240 -0.95 3.07 -12.19
CA GLN A 240 -0.69 3.74 -10.94
C GLN A 240 -1.55 3.10 -9.84
N VAL A 241 -0.89 2.45 -8.89
CA VAL A 241 -1.51 1.75 -7.75
C VAL A 241 -1.22 2.43 -6.40
N GLY A 242 -0.49 3.54 -6.39
CA GLY A 242 -0.27 4.36 -5.19
C GLY A 242 -0.42 5.86 -5.46
N TYR A 243 0.03 6.69 -4.53
CA TYR A 243 -0.12 8.16 -4.62
C TYR A 243 1.18 8.90 -4.93
N SER A 244 2.33 8.21 -4.97
CA SER A 244 3.63 8.82 -5.26
C SER A 244 4.14 8.47 -6.66
N GLU A 245 5.16 9.21 -7.11
CA GLU A 245 5.85 8.97 -8.39
C GLU A 245 6.84 7.79 -8.32
N ALA A 246 6.99 7.15 -7.15
CA ALA A 246 7.93 6.06 -6.97
C ALA A 246 7.60 4.86 -7.86
N ALA A 247 8.63 4.15 -8.32
CA ALA A 247 8.45 2.95 -9.13
C ALA A 247 7.62 1.85 -8.44
N TYR A 248 7.63 1.80 -7.09
CA TYR A 248 6.87 0.83 -6.30
C TYR A 248 5.35 1.09 -6.29
N ASP A 249 4.92 2.31 -6.63
CA ASP A 249 3.50 2.68 -6.75
C ASP A 249 2.96 2.44 -8.17
N ARG A 250 3.73 1.76 -9.03
CA ARG A 250 3.35 1.42 -10.40
C ARG A 250 3.49 -0.08 -10.66
N ILE A 251 2.48 -0.65 -11.32
CA ILE A 251 2.52 -2.03 -11.82
C ILE A 251 2.50 -1.98 -13.33
N SER A 252 3.63 -2.33 -13.95
CA SER A 252 3.72 -2.51 -15.40
C SER A 252 3.18 -3.88 -15.79
N ILE A 253 2.23 -3.87 -16.71
CA ILE A 253 1.65 -5.08 -17.30
C ILE A 253 2.21 -5.23 -18.72
N SER A 254 2.62 -6.43 -19.05
CA SER A 254 3.08 -6.83 -20.38
C SER A 254 2.37 -8.10 -20.78
N LEU A 255 1.69 -8.09 -21.92
CA LEU A 255 1.03 -9.28 -22.46
C LEU A 255 1.84 -9.86 -23.62
N THR A 256 2.08 -11.16 -23.56
CA THR A 256 2.78 -11.91 -24.62
C THR A 256 1.95 -11.92 -25.90
N ASN A 257 2.61 -11.83 -27.06
CA ASN A 257 1.95 -12.05 -28.36
C ASN A 257 1.52 -13.52 -28.49
N VAL A 258 0.24 -13.75 -28.80
CA VAL A 258 -0.34 -15.09 -28.98
C VAL A 258 -0.99 -15.27 -30.36
N GLN A 259 -0.58 -14.48 -31.35
CA GLN A 259 -0.93 -14.72 -32.75
C GLN A 259 -0.32 -16.02 -33.27
N SER A 260 -0.88 -16.56 -34.35
CA SER A 260 -0.45 -17.84 -34.95
C SER A 260 1.06 -17.84 -35.26
N SER A 261 1.57 -16.76 -35.84
CA SER A 261 3.00 -16.56 -36.15
C SER A 261 3.90 -16.56 -34.91
N ALA A 262 3.46 -15.94 -33.82
CA ALA A 262 4.20 -15.87 -32.56
C ALA A 262 4.17 -17.20 -31.79
N LEU A 263 3.10 -17.97 -31.93
CA LEU A 263 2.95 -19.32 -31.38
C LEU A 263 3.70 -20.38 -32.19
N GLY A 264 4.22 -20.03 -33.37
CA GLY A 264 4.96 -20.96 -34.24
C GLY A 264 4.06 -21.89 -35.05
N VAL A 265 2.80 -21.50 -35.25
CA VAL A 265 1.78 -22.31 -35.92
C VAL A 265 1.37 -21.62 -37.22
N ALA A 266 1.50 -22.30 -38.35
CA ALA A 266 1.32 -21.71 -39.67
C ALA A 266 0.33 -22.50 -40.54
N ALA A 267 -0.22 -21.82 -41.56
CA ALA A 267 -1.04 -22.49 -42.56
C ALA A 267 -0.24 -23.59 -43.27
N ASN A 268 -0.91 -24.69 -43.64
CA ASN A 268 -0.38 -25.86 -44.33
C ASN A 268 0.63 -26.71 -43.54
N ASP A 269 0.79 -26.49 -42.23
CA ASP A 269 1.67 -27.28 -41.38
C ASP A 269 1.35 -28.80 -41.42
N ILE A 270 0.08 -29.17 -41.62
CA ILE A 270 -0.38 -30.57 -41.66
C ILE A 270 -0.72 -31.08 -43.08
N ALA A 271 -0.22 -30.44 -44.13
CA ALA A 271 -0.54 -30.81 -45.52
C ALA A 271 -0.11 -32.23 -45.91
N THR A 272 0.83 -32.84 -45.19
CA THR A 272 1.28 -34.23 -45.38
C THR A 272 1.39 -34.96 -44.04
N SER A 273 1.33 -36.28 -44.04
CA SER A 273 1.51 -37.08 -42.82
C SER A 273 2.91 -36.90 -42.21
N ALA A 274 3.94 -36.69 -43.03
CA ALA A 274 5.30 -36.41 -42.59
C ALA A 274 5.43 -35.02 -41.95
N SER A 275 4.82 -33.98 -42.54
CA SER A 275 4.82 -32.63 -41.96
C SER A 275 4.00 -32.58 -40.67
N ALA A 276 2.84 -33.26 -40.63
CA ALA A 276 2.01 -33.36 -39.44
C ALA A 276 2.75 -33.99 -38.25
N GLN A 277 3.59 -35.01 -38.47
CA GLN A 277 4.40 -35.62 -37.41
C GLN A 277 5.45 -34.65 -36.83
N GLY A 278 6.10 -33.85 -37.67
CA GLY A 278 7.06 -32.83 -37.21
C GLY A 278 6.42 -31.65 -36.49
N LYS A 279 5.13 -31.40 -36.74
CA LYS A 279 4.39 -30.24 -36.20
C LYS A 279 3.64 -30.49 -34.89
N LEU A 280 3.60 -31.74 -34.41
CA LEU A 280 3.04 -32.05 -33.09
C LEU A 280 3.82 -31.37 -31.95
N ASP A 281 5.15 -31.31 -32.06
CA ASP A 281 6.00 -30.66 -31.07
C ASP A 281 5.87 -29.14 -31.11
N ASP A 282 5.69 -28.55 -32.30
CA ASP A 282 5.43 -27.11 -32.47
C ASP A 282 4.08 -26.71 -31.83
N ILE A 283 3.03 -27.51 -32.00
CA ILE A 283 1.73 -27.26 -31.35
C ILE A 283 1.83 -27.43 -29.83
N GLU A 284 2.61 -28.40 -29.34
CA GLU A 284 2.85 -28.55 -27.89
C GLU A 284 3.64 -27.36 -27.33
N ALA A 285 4.63 -26.86 -28.07
CA ALA A 285 5.36 -25.66 -27.72
C ALA A 285 4.45 -24.42 -27.70
N ALA A 286 3.53 -24.30 -28.67
CA ALA A 286 2.52 -23.25 -28.70
C ALA A 286 1.61 -23.28 -27.45
N VAL A 287 1.12 -24.47 -27.08
CA VAL A 287 0.31 -24.67 -25.85
C VAL A 287 1.12 -24.28 -24.61
N SER A 288 2.39 -24.67 -24.52
CA SER A 288 3.27 -24.33 -23.40
C SER A 288 3.55 -22.81 -23.30
N THR A 289 3.78 -22.15 -24.44
CA THR A 289 3.93 -20.69 -24.50
C THR A 289 2.65 -19.98 -24.06
N LEU A 290 1.48 -20.44 -24.53
CA LEU A 290 0.19 -19.90 -24.09
C LEU A 290 -0.05 -20.11 -22.59
N ALA A 291 0.27 -21.29 -22.07
CA ALA A 291 0.16 -21.59 -20.64
C ALA A 291 1.06 -20.67 -19.80
N THR A 292 2.28 -20.39 -20.29
CA THR A 292 3.20 -19.44 -19.66
C THR A 292 2.63 -18.00 -19.70
N ALA A 293 2.07 -17.58 -20.83
CA ALA A 293 1.43 -16.27 -20.97
C ALA A 293 0.24 -16.12 -20.00
N ARG A 294 -0.61 -17.14 -19.87
CA ARG A 294 -1.70 -17.17 -18.89
C ARG A 294 -1.21 -17.16 -17.45
N GLY A 295 -0.12 -17.88 -17.15
CA GLY A 295 0.54 -17.85 -15.85
C GLY A 295 1.01 -16.44 -15.47
N ALA A 296 1.55 -15.68 -16.43
CA ALA A 296 1.94 -14.29 -16.24
C ALA A 296 0.71 -13.39 -15.96
N VAL A 297 -0.38 -13.55 -16.70
CA VAL A 297 -1.65 -12.83 -16.46
C VAL A 297 -2.17 -13.10 -15.04
N GLY A 298 -2.19 -14.35 -14.59
CA GLY A 298 -2.59 -14.70 -13.23
C GLY A 298 -1.67 -14.10 -12.17
N ALA A 299 -0.35 -14.05 -12.42
CA ALA A 299 0.59 -13.37 -11.52
C ALA A 299 0.30 -11.86 -11.42
N TYR A 300 -0.02 -11.19 -12.53
CA TYR A 300 -0.43 -9.78 -12.51
C TYR A 300 -1.74 -9.56 -11.75
N GLN A 301 -2.75 -10.41 -11.94
CA GLN A 301 -4.00 -10.34 -11.18
C GLN A 301 -3.77 -10.47 -9.67
N ASN A 302 -2.94 -11.42 -9.24
CA ASN A 302 -2.59 -11.58 -7.83
C ASN A 302 -1.87 -10.35 -7.27
N ARG A 303 -0.89 -9.81 -8.00
CA ARG A 303 -0.18 -8.58 -7.61
C ARG A 303 -1.13 -7.39 -7.48
N LEU A 304 -2.05 -7.22 -8.42
CA LEU A 304 -3.09 -6.19 -8.37
C LEU A 304 -4.03 -6.39 -7.17
N GLY A 305 -4.39 -7.64 -6.84
CA GLY A 305 -5.18 -7.97 -5.66
C GLY A 305 -4.51 -7.53 -4.36
N TYR A 306 -3.20 -7.81 -4.21
CA TYR A 306 -2.43 -7.35 -3.05
C TYR A 306 -2.31 -5.82 -3.00
N ALA A 307 -2.06 -5.18 -4.15
CA ALA A 307 -2.00 -3.73 -4.24
C ALA A 307 -3.34 -3.08 -3.85
N ALA A 308 -4.47 -3.61 -4.32
CA ALA A 308 -5.80 -3.13 -3.94
C ALA A 308 -6.04 -3.22 -2.42
N ALA A 309 -5.68 -4.36 -1.81
CA ALA A 309 -5.81 -4.55 -0.37
C ALA A 309 -4.95 -3.55 0.42
N ASN A 310 -3.71 -3.33 -0.01
CA ASN A 310 -2.82 -2.36 0.63
C ASN A 310 -3.32 -0.92 0.50
N VAL A 311 -3.82 -0.54 -0.69
CA VAL A 311 -4.45 0.77 -0.94
C VAL A 311 -5.66 0.97 -0.05
N ALA A 312 -6.53 -0.03 0.09
CA ALA A 312 -7.71 0.04 0.93
C ALA A 312 -7.35 0.27 2.41
N ILE A 313 -6.38 -0.49 2.94
CA ILE A 313 -5.87 -0.31 4.31
C ILE A 313 -5.25 1.09 4.49
N THR A 314 -4.51 1.57 3.50
CA THR A 314 -3.88 2.90 3.55
C THR A 314 -4.93 4.01 3.54
N VAL A 315 -6.00 3.87 2.73
CA VAL A 315 -7.13 4.81 2.72
C VAL A 315 -7.80 4.86 4.08
N GLU A 316 -8.08 3.70 4.70
CA GLU A 316 -8.69 3.64 6.03
C GLU A 316 -7.81 4.30 7.09
N ASN A 317 -6.51 3.98 7.12
CA ASN A 317 -5.56 4.56 8.06
C ASN A 317 -5.43 6.08 7.89
N PHE A 318 -5.37 6.58 6.65
CA PHE A 318 -5.30 8.02 6.40
C PHE A 318 -6.62 8.73 6.72
N GLN A 319 -7.77 8.07 6.51
CA GLN A 319 -9.07 8.60 6.94
C GLN A 319 -9.18 8.68 8.46
N ALA A 320 -8.73 7.66 9.17
CA ALA A 320 -8.68 7.68 10.64
C ALA A 320 -7.75 8.79 11.15
N ALA A 321 -6.56 8.93 10.54
CA ALA A 321 -5.62 10.00 10.88
C ALA A 321 -6.18 11.40 10.59
N GLU A 322 -6.87 11.58 9.45
CA GLU A 322 -7.53 12.85 9.11
C GLU A 322 -8.65 13.19 10.11
N SER A 323 -9.46 12.19 10.48
CA SER A 323 -10.56 12.34 11.45
C SER A 323 -10.05 12.78 12.81
N VAL A 324 -8.97 12.18 13.33
CA VAL A 324 -8.36 12.58 14.61
C VAL A 324 -7.90 14.03 14.63
N ILE A 325 -7.44 14.55 13.48
CA ILE A 325 -6.95 15.93 13.37
C ILE A 325 -8.12 16.90 13.25
N ARG A 326 -9.07 16.61 12.36
CA ARG A 326 -10.05 17.59 11.89
C ARG A 326 -11.46 17.37 12.43
N ASP A 327 -11.87 16.14 12.69
CA ASP A 327 -13.22 15.87 13.19
C ASP A 327 -13.35 16.23 14.65
N ARG A 328 -14.55 16.68 15.00
CA ARG A 328 -14.93 16.98 16.37
C ARG A 328 -15.60 15.75 16.98
N SER A 329 -15.15 15.33 18.16
CA SER A 329 -15.87 14.33 18.95
C SER A 329 -17.20 14.90 19.46
N GLY A 330 -18.30 14.17 19.25
CA GLY A 330 -19.65 14.55 19.71
C GLY A 330 -19.82 14.56 21.24
N ASN A 331 -18.86 14.00 21.98
CA ASN A 331 -18.82 14.05 23.42
C ASN A 331 -18.09 15.33 23.81
N GLY A 332 -18.78 16.28 24.45
CA GLY A 332 -18.33 17.66 24.73
C GLY A 332 -17.05 17.87 25.56
N ALA A 333 -16.12 16.93 25.60
CA ALA A 333 -14.81 17.02 26.25
C ALA A 333 -13.90 18.11 25.65
N ASP A 334 -14.03 18.41 24.35
CA ASP A 334 -13.22 19.43 23.66
C ASP A 334 -13.80 20.87 23.75
N LEU A 335 -14.85 21.09 24.56
CA LEU A 335 -15.50 22.41 24.73
C LEU A 335 -14.76 23.38 25.67
N ALA A 336 -13.62 23.01 26.23
CA ALA A 336 -12.87 23.87 27.15
C ALA A 336 -11.64 24.49 26.47
N PRO A 337 -11.74 25.69 25.84
CA PRO A 337 -10.55 26.42 25.45
C PRO A 337 -9.80 26.85 26.72
N GLY A 338 -8.62 26.25 26.96
CA GLY A 338 -7.62 26.80 27.87
C GLY A 338 -7.61 26.29 29.32
N ARG A 339 -8.10 25.09 29.62
CA ARG A 339 -7.57 24.36 30.81
C ARG A 339 -6.43 23.48 30.30
N GLY A 340 -5.22 23.76 30.80
CA GLY A 340 -3.99 23.11 30.38
C GLY A 340 -4.15 21.61 30.17
N GLY A 341 -3.56 21.13 29.09
CA GLY A 341 -3.64 19.75 28.63
C GLY A 341 -3.49 18.77 29.79
N MET A 342 -4.55 18.00 30.01
CA MET A 342 -4.49 16.78 30.78
C MET A 342 -3.62 15.84 29.95
N ILE A 343 -2.35 15.69 30.33
CA ILE A 343 -1.44 14.73 29.70
C ILE A 343 -1.99 13.34 30.05
N THR A 344 -2.77 12.77 29.14
CA THR A 344 -3.05 11.33 29.10
C THR A 344 -1.97 10.70 28.25
N GLY A 345 -0.79 10.53 28.84
CA GLY A 345 0.29 9.74 28.26
C GLY A 345 0.22 8.32 28.80
N THR A 346 -0.10 7.38 27.92
CA THR A 346 0.20 5.96 28.09
C THR A 346 1.71 5.78 28.11
N ASP A 347 2.20 5.09 29.15
CA ASP A 347 3.53 4.49 29.32
C ASP A 347 4.76 5.37 29.05
N GLY A 348 5.19 6.07 30.09
CA GLY A 348 6.54 6.62 30.21
C GLY A 348 7.20 6.11 31.49
N VAL A 349 8.19 5.22 31.34
CA VAL A 349 8.98 4.62 32.42
C VAL A 349 9.71 5.71 33.21
N PHE A 350 9.36 5.89 34.49
CA PHE A 350 10.24 6.53 35.47
C PHE A 350 10.89 5.45 36.32
N GLY A 351 12.22 5.50 36.40
CA GLY A 351 13.04 4.50 37.07
C GLY A 351 12.66 4.25 38.53
N ASN A 352 12.83 2.98 38.92
CA ASN A 352 12.77 2.40 40.26
C ASN A 352 11.56 2.77 41.13
N GLY A 353 10.51 1.95 41.03
CA GLY A 353 9.84 1.44 42.23
C GLY A 353 8.39 1.82 42.50
N VAL A 354 7.66 2.46 41.58
CA VAL A 354 6.20 2.69 41.74
C VAL A 354 5.48 2.57 40.41
N ARG A 355 4.57 1.57 40.28
CA ARG A 355 3.62 1.46 39.16
C ARG A 355 2.30 2.09 39.58
N PHE A 356 1.75 2.98 38.74
CA PHE A 356 0.37 3.45 38.86
C PHE A 356 -0.43 2.81 37.73
N ASP A 357 -1.23 1.79 38.04
CA ASP A 357 -2.18 1.26 37.07
C ASP A 357 -3.28 2.30 36.83
N GLY A 358 -3.64 2.45 35.54
CA GLY A 358 -4.51 3.49 35.03
C GLY A 358 -5.79 3.70 35.85
N THR A 359 -6.19 4.98 35.92
CA THR A 359 -7.30 5.58 36.70
C THR A 359 -6.94 6.14 38.09
N ALA A 360 -5.75 6.72 38.26
CA ALA A 360 -5.49 7.65 39.37
C ALA A 360 -5.77 9.10 38.94
N VAL A 361 -6.88 9.68 39.39
CA VAL A 361 -7.13 11.12 39.25
C VAL A 361 -6.40 11.85 40.39
N LEU A 362 -5.31 12.54 40.07
CA LEU A 362 -4.68 13.49 40.99
C LEU A 362 -5.44 14.81 40.93
N GLN A 363 -6.31 15.06 41.92
CA GLN A 363 -6.93 16.37 42.10
C GLN A 363 -6.50 16.97 43.45
N ALA A 364 -5.57 17.92 43.42
CA ALA A 364 -5.31 18.79 44.56
C ALA A 364 -6.19 20.04 44.42
N ARG A 365 -7.23 20.17 45.25
CA ARG A 365 -7.96 21.43 45.44
C ARG A 365 -7.55 22.05 46.77
N GLY A 366 -6.72 23.09 46.71
CA GLY A 366 -6.60 24.06 47.80
C GLY A 366 -7.43 25.28 47.45
N ASN A 367 -8.46 25.59 48.23
CA ASN A 367 -9.16 26.87 48.13
C ASN A 367 -8.83 27.69 49.39
N PRO A 368 -7.80 28.55 49.38
CA PRO A 368 -7.54 29.41 50.51
C PRO A 368 -8.54 30.57 50.46
N LEU A 369 -9.63 30.46 51.22
CA LEU A 369 -10.38 31.65 51.62
C LEU A 369 -9.46 32.46 52.55
N ALA A 370 -9.28 33.75 52.26
CA ALA A 370 -8.44 34.64 53.03
C ALA A 370 -8.84 34.59 54.52
N GLY A 371 -7.95 34.05 55.37
CA GLY A 371 -8.14 33.96 56.83
C GLY A 371 -8.17 32.54 57.43
N ALA A 372 -8.21 31.46 56.64
CA ALA A 372 -8.19 30.09 57.18
C ALA A 372 -6.76 29.57 57.43
N THR A 373 -6.47 29.11 58.66
CA THR A 373 -5.16 28.57 59.10
C THR A 373 -5.02 27.05 58.95
N GLN A 374 -6.00 26.37 58.33
CA GLN A 374 -6.03 24.92 58.15
C GLN A 374 -6.54 24.52 56.76
N PHE A 375 -6.05 23.40 56.23
CA PHE A 375 -6.55 22.74 55.02
C PHE A 375 -6.57 21.22 55.20
N THR A 376 -7.48 20.54 54.50
CA THR A 376 -7.62 19.07 54.53
C THR A 376 -7.43 18.52 53.12
N VAL A 377 -6.63 17.44 52.99
CA VAL A 377 -6.50 16.67 51.75
C VAL A 377 -6.85 15.21 52.04
N SER A 378 -7.75 14.66 51.24
CA SER A 378 -8.14 13.24 51.30
C SER A 378 -7.66 12.53 50.04
N LEU A 379 -6.87 11.48 50.21
CA LEU A 379 -6.37 10.64 49.12
C LEU A 379 -6.88 9.21 49.31
N TRP A 380 -7.44 8.66 48.24
CA TRP A 380 -7.90 7.28 48.18
C TRP A 380 -6.94 6.51 47.28
N PHE A 381 -6.39 5.40 47.78
CA PHE A 381 -5.51 4.54 47.00
C PHE A 381 -5.93 3.08 47.16
N LYS A 382 -5.70 2.32 46.09
CA LYS A 382 -5.99 0.90 46.01
C LYS A 382 -4.66 0.16 46.07
N CYS A 383 -4.40 -0.55 47.17
CA CYS A 383 -3.21 -1.40 47.28
C CYS A 383 -3.62 -2.82 46.87
N VAL A 384 -2.92 -3.42 45.91
CA VAL A 384 -3.07 -4.83 45.54
C VAL A 384 -1.79 -5.53 45.98
N ASP A 385 -1.90 -6.43 46.95
CA ASP A 385 -0.78 -7.30 47.31
C ASP A 385 -0.75 -8.48 46.30
N PRO A 386 0.35 -8.66 45.55
CA PRO A 386 0.44 -9.73 44.56
C PRO A 386 0.37 -11.14 45.16
N SER A 387 0.56 -11.30 46.48
CA SER A 387 0.62 -12.61 47.12
C SER A 387 -0.72 -13.17 47.63
N LEU A 388 -1.76 -12.33 47.75
CA LEU A 388 -3.01 -12.71 48.44
C LEU A 388 -4.31 -12.52 47.62
N ASN A 389 -4.24 -12.00 46.39
CA ASN A 389 -5.38 -11.78 45.47
C ASN A 389 -6.65 -11.15 46.11
N THR A 390 -6.50 -10.40 47.22
CA THR A 390 -7.58 -9.68 47.88
C THR A 390 -7.41 -8.18 47.72
N LYS A 391 -8.48 -7.48 47.30
CA LYS A 391 -8.51 -6.02 47.15
C LYS A 391 -8.76 -5.37 48.51
N LEU A 392 -7.79 -4.62 49.02
CA LEU A 392 -7.95 -3.76 50.21
C LEU A 392 -8.12 -2.30 49.77
N ILE A 393 -9.21 -1.67 50.25
CA ILE A 393 -9.52 -0.26 50.00
C ILE A 393 -9.06 0.53 51.23
N GLY A 394 -7.92 1.21 51.14
CA GLY A 394 -7.39 2.09 52.20
C GLY A 394 -7.70 3.56 51.93
N ALA A 395 -8.08 4.30 52.97
CA ALA A 395 -8.23 5.76 52.93
C ALA A 395 -7.27 6.41 53.93
N ALA A 396 -6.47 7.38 53.49
CA ALA A 396 -5.68 8.21 54.38
C ALA A 396 -6.19 9.66 54.31
N ARG A 397 -6.48 10.24 55.48
CA ARG A 397 -6.86 11.66 55.61
C ARG A 397 -5.67 12.42 56.19
N TRP A 398 -5.24 13.46 55.49
CA TRP A 398 -4.16 14.34 55.93
C TRP A 398 -4.74 15.70 56.28
N GLU A 399 -4.48 16.15 57.51
CA GLU A 399 -4.85 17.47 58.01
C GLU A 399 -3.58 18.29 58.21
N GLY A 400 -3.56 19.49 57.62
CA GLY A 400 -2.43 20.41 57.69
C GLY A 400 -2.87 21.78 58.20
N GLY A 401 -2.09 22.37 59.11
CA GLY A 401 -2.31 23.72 59.62
C GLY A 401 -1.01 24.47 59.86
N VAL A 402 -1.11 25.80 59.97
CA VAL A 402 0.03 26.68 60.30
C VAL A 402 -0.12 27.17 61.73
N ASP A 403 0.84 26.84 62.60
CA ASP A 403 0.99 27.47 63.92
C ASP A 403 2.13 28.51 63.89
N ALA A 404 2.34 29.25 64.99
CA ALA A 404 3.38 30.27 65.09
C ALA A 404 4.82 29.74 64.87
N SER A 405 5.01 28.42 64.74
CA SER A 405 6.30 27.72 64.62
C SER A 405 6.52 27.06 63.24
N GLY A 406 5.50 26.92 62.38
CA GLY A 406 5.63 26.32 61.04
C GLY A 406 4.42 25.45 60.62
N TRP A 407 4.61 24.67 59.55
CA TRP A 407 3.60 23.74 59.03
C TRP A 407 3.62 22.42 59.80
N VAL A 408 2.45 21.94 60.24
CA VAL A 408 2.30 20.63 60.89
C VAL A 408 1.41 19.74 60.04
N LEU A 409 1.82 18.50 59.84
CA LEU A 409 1.13 17.51 59.01
C LEU A 409 0.77 16.29 59.87
N GLY A 410 -0.52 16.00 60.01
CA GLY A 410 -1.02 14.88 60.81
C GLY A 410 -1.71 13.83 59.95
N LEU A 411 -1.40 12.55 60.20
CA LEU A 411 -2.07 11.39 59.64
C LEU A 411 -3.12 10.89 60.64
N HIS A 412 -4.39 10.77 60.22
CA HIS A 412 -5.43 10.10 60.97
C HIS A 412 -5.80 8.77 60.29
N TYR A 413 -5.76 7.68 61.05
CA TYR A 413 -6.34 6.40 60.66
C TYR A 413 -7.76 6.30 61.22
N PRO A 414 -8.78 5.90 60.44
CA PRO A 414 -10.10 5.60 60.98
C PRO A 414 -10.06 4.38 61.90
N GLU A 415 -10.85 4.41 62.98
CA GLU A 415 -10.78 3.55 64.19
C GLU A 415 -10.88 2.02 63.99
N ALA A 416 -11.04 1.51 62.76
CA ALA A 416 -11.20 0.09 62.53
C ALA A 416 -9.89 -0.70 62.38
N TRP A 417 -8.72 -0.07 62.30
CA TRP A 417 -7.46 -0.74 61.92
C TRP A 417 -6.27 -0.41 62.83
N ALA A 418 -6.39 -0.72 64.12
CA ALA A 418 -5.25 -0.73 65.03
C ALA A 418 -5.25 -2.01 65.86
N ASP A 419 -4.17 -2.79 65.76
CA ASP A 419 -3.77 -3.71 66.82
C ASP A 419 -3.75 -2.93 68.14
N GLY A 420 -4.24 -3.55 69.21
CA GLY A 420 -4.54 -2.92 70.49
C GLY A 420 -3.43 -2.01 71.04
N ALA A 421 -3.51 -0.73 70.72
CA ALA A 421 -2.97 0.41 71.46
C ALA A 421 -3.62 1.68 70.89
N ALA A 422 -4.44 2.35 71.70
CA ALA A 422 -5.14 3.55 71.31
C ALA A 422 -4.23 4.66 70.75
N GLY A 423 -4.62 5.25 69.62
CA GLY A 423 -4.39 6.68 69.31
C GLY A 423 -2.95 7.20 69.22
N THR A 424 -2.05 6.57 68.48
CA THR A 424 -0.75 7.20 68.17
C THR A 424 -0.79 8.07 66.90
N VAL A 425 -0.97 9.37 67.08
CA VAL A 425 -0.66 10.36 66.03
C VAL A 425 0.87 10.43 65.89
N ARG A 426 1.44 9.85 64.83
CA ARG A 426 2.83 10.16 64.44
C ARG A 426 2.87 11.58 63.86
N ARG A 427 3.27 12.55 64.69
CA ARG A 427 3.53 13.93 64.26
C ARG A 427 4.99 14.03 63.83
N GLU A 428 5.25 14.18 62.54
CA GLU A 428 6.57 14.59 62.07
C GLU A 428 6.62 16.11 61.91
N ARG A 429 7.45 16.75 62.75
CA ARG A 429 7.65 18.20 62.71
C ARG A 429 8.71 18.49 61.65
N THR A 430 8.30 19.07 60.54
CA THR A 430 9.23 19.49 59.48
C THR A 430 9.50 20.99 59.62
N GLY A 431 10.76 21.35 59.90
CA GLY A 431 11.18 22.76 59.88
C GLY A 431 10.96 23.39 58.49
N ARG A 432 10.99 24.74 58.41
CA ARG A 432 10.68 25.63 57.25
C ARG A 432 11.19 25.18 55.86
N ARG A 433 10.69 24.08 55.29
CA ARG A 433 10.96 23.62 53.93
C ARG A 433 9.67 23.12 53.27
N ALA A 434 9.65 23.13 51.94
CA ALA A 434 8.46 22.96 51.13
C ALA A 434 7.78 21.59 51.34
N PRO A 435 6.44 21.51 51.26
CA PRO A 435 5.64 20.31 51.58
C PRO A 435 5.96 19.07 50.72
N GLN A 436 6.61 19.24 49.57
CA GLN A 436 6.96 18.15 48.66
C GLN A 436 8.09 17.23 49.16
N GLU A 437 8.98 17.73 50.03
CA GLU A 437 10.14 16.97 50.51
C GLU A 437 9.79 16.06 51.70
N ALA A 438 8.76 16.43 52.48
CA ALA A 438 8.22 15.64 53.59
C ALA A 438 7.54 14.34 53.11
N LEU A 439 6.80 14.39 52.01
CA LEU A 439 6.16 13.23 51.39
C LEU A 439 7.14 12.19 50.83
N ARG A 440 8.36 12.60 50.46
CA ARG A 440 9.38 11.69 49.92
C ARG A 440 10.07 10.83 50.98
N ARG A 441 10.14 11.27 52.23
CA ARG A 441 10.85 10.57 53.31
C ARG A 441 9.99 9.59 54.11
N SER A 442 8.66 9.68 54.03
CA SER A 442 7.79 8.97 54.97
C SER A 442 7.75 7.44 54.79
N GLY A 443 8.23 6.88 53.67
CA GLY A 443 8.49 5.44 53.50
C GLY A 443 7.46 4.50 54.15
N ILE A 444 6.18 4.66 53.85
CA ILE A 444 5.08 4.00 54.58
C ILE A 444 4.70 2.67 53.89
N PRO A 445 4.83 1.51 54.54
CA PRO A 445 4.39 0.22 53.99
C PRO A 445 2.86 0.06 54.03
N CYS A 446 2.27 -0.72 53.10
CA CYS A 446 0.83 -1.08 53.16
C CYS A 446 0.54 -1.87 54.47
N PRO A 447 -0.55 -1.55 55.19
CA PRO A 447 -0.89 -2.25 56.44
C PRO A 447 -1.29 -3.71 56.17
N ARG A 448 -0.73 -4.65 56.94
CA ARG A 448 -1.11 -6.08 56.91
C ARG A 448 -2.29 -6.31 57.87
N ARG A 449 -3.27 -7.12 57.44
CA ARG A 449 -4.38 -7.57 58.30
C ARG A 449 -3.85 -8.64 59.26
N ALA A 450 -4.07 -8.50 60.56
CA ALA A 450 -3.77 -9.55 61.52
C ALA A 450 -4.67 -10.77 61.25
N GLU A 451 -4.07 -11.96 61.10
CA GLU A 451 -4.80 -13.22 61.05
C GLU A 451 -5.37 -13.54 62.44
N PRO A 452 -6.60 -14.09 62.55
CA PRO A 452 -7.11 -14.54 63.83
C PRO A 452 -6.28 -15.72 64.33
N ALA A 453 -5.77 -15.62 65.56
CA ALA A 453 -5.26 -16.78 66.28
C ALA A 453 -6.39 -17.83 66.40
N THR A 454 -6.06 -19.08 66.08
CA THR A 454 -6.94 -20.26 66.14
C THR A 454 -7.73 -20.40 67.42
#